data_AF-A0A2D6D0K6-F1
#
_entry.id   AF-A0A2D6D0K6-F1
#
_cell.length_a   1.000
_cell.length_b   1.000
_cell.length_c   1.000
_cell.angle_alpha   90.00
_cell.angle_beta   90.00
_cell.angle_gamma   90.00
#
_symmetry.space_group_name_H-M   'P 1'
#
loop_
_entity.id
_entity.type
_entity.pdbx_description
1 polymer ?
#
loop_
_entity_poly.entity_id
_entity_poly.type
_entity_poly.pdbx_seq_one_letter_code
_entity_poly.pdbx_strand_id
1 'polypeptide(L)'
;MARRPTDDALMARLGEIVDAGPTDDCVPELRGMLSHRNSALVGRAARAVATLGAVELAPDLIATFGRLLDSAPKADEGCLAKAALAEAMDALRLDDREPFLRGIRHTQMEPVYGGAEDTAPPLRARCAFALARLGGTDAMLALTALLTDPEPEARVGAVKAVAHRGGFDAELLLRMKASSGDAHVDVTAECLTGLMAVEPDRSLEFVAGYLSAPDEAIAEAAALALGESREPAALAALWDYRARTIMSPGMEDAVLLAVALSRSDEGMDYLLNVIADDTPTNAARAVAALRIYAHDEAVTERVRGVVGTRDATLTSDAFREYFP
;
A
#
# COMPACT_ATOMS: atom_id res chain seq x y z
N MET A 1 -45.19 -5.49 21.78
CA MET A 1 -44.24 -5.33 20.66
C MET A 1 -42.87 -5.08 21.24
N ALA A 2 -41.89 -5.95 21.00
CA ALA A 2 -40.53 -5.71 21.46
C ALA A 2 -39.97 -4.46 20.76
N ARG A 3 -39.35 -3.55 21.52
CA ARG A 3 -38.70 -2.35 20.98
C ARG A 3 -37.53 -2.80 20.12
N ARG A 4 -37.43 -2.32 18.87
CA ARG A 4 -36.27 -2.62 18.02
C ARG A 4 -34.99 -2.12 18.73
N PRO A 5 -33.90 -2.91 18.71
CA PRO A 5 -32.63 -2.51 19.30
C PRO A 5 -32.12 -1.22 18.64
N THR A 6 -31.39 -0.41 19.42
CA THR A 6 -30.73 0.80 18.91
C THR A 6 -29.49 0.45 18.10
N ASP A 7 -29.05 1.38 17.25
CA ASP A 7 -27.83 1.19 16.45
C ASP A 7 -26.61 0.90 17.34
N ASP A 8 -26.48 1.59 18.48
CA ASP A 8 -25.40 1.34 19.46
C ASP A 8 -25.47 -0.07 20.08
N ALA A 9 -26.68 -0.56 20.36
CA ALA A 9 -26.86 -1.91 20.90
C ALA A 9 -26.49 -2.97 19.85
N LEU A 10 -26.80 -2.73 18.57
CA LEU A 10 -26.38 -3.61 17.48
C LEU A 10 -24.86 -3.59 17.28
N MET A 11 -24.22 -2.42 17.45
CA MET A 11 -22.76 -2.31 17.39
C MET A 11 -22.06 -3.06 18.51
N ALA A 12 -22.58 -2.95 19.74
CA ALA A 12 -22.06 -3.72 20.88
C ALA A 12 -22.25 -5.22 20.67
N ARG A 13 -23.44 -5.64 20.21
CA ARG A 13 -23.74 -7.03 19.90
C ARG A 13 -22.82 -7.61 18.82
N LEU A 14 -22.48 -6.82 17.81
CA LEU A 14 -21.54 -7.24 16.77
C LEU A 14 -20.14 -7.54 17.34
N GLY A 15 -19.67 -6.75 18.32
CA GLY A 15 -18.41 -7.01 19.02
C GLY A 15 -18.44 -8.36 19.76
N GLU A 16 -19.53 -8.63 20.49
CA GLU A 16 -19.73 -9.92 21.17
C GLU A 16 -19.74 -11.11 20.21
N ILE A 17 -20.36 -10.95 19.03
CA ILE A 17 -20.38 -11.99 17.98
C ILE A 17 -18.97 -12.31 17.49
N VAL A 18 -18.14 -11.28 17.26
CA VAL A 18 -16.75 -11.47 16.81
C VAL A 18 -15.91 -12.13 17.90
N ASP A 19 -16.05 -11.70 19.15
CA ASP A 19 -15.30 -12.24 20.29
C ASP A 19 -15.68 -13.70 20.60
N ALA A 20 -16.95 -14.06 20.40
CA ALA A 20 -17.45 -15.42 20.61
C ALA A 20 -16.98 -16.41 19.54
N GLY A 21 -16.56 -15.92 18.36
CA GLY A 21 -16.21 -16.76 17.22
C GLY A 21 -17.43 -17.31 16.46
N PRO A 22 -17.22 -18.20 15.49
CA PRO A 22 -18.29 -18.70 14.61
C PRO A 22 -19.28 -19.57 15.40
N THR A 23 -20.56 -19.20 15.37
CA THR A 23 -21.67 -19.91 16.03
C THR A 23 -22.86 -20.03 15.07
N ASP A 24 -23.73 -21.02 15.26
CA ASP A 24 -24.91 -21.23 14.41
C ASP A 24 -25.87 -20.03 14.42
N ASP A 25 -25.89 -19.27 15.52
CA ASP A 25 -26.77 -18.12 15.71
C ASP A 25 -26.22 -16.82 15.07
N CYS A 26 -24.94 -16.76 14.70
CA CYS A 26 -24.35 -15.52 14.19
C CYS A 26 -24.86 -15.18 12.78
N VAL A 27 -25.16 -16.17 11.95
CA VAL A 27 -25.56 -15.97 10.54
C VAL A 27 -26.87 -15.18 10.42
N PRO A 28 -27.98 -15.55 11.11
CA PRO A 28 -29.20 -14.75 11.10
C PRO A 28 -29.01 -13.32 11.63
N GLU A 29 -28.21 -13.14 12.68
CA GLU A 29 -27.94 -11.82 13.26
C GLU A 29 -27.18 -10.92 12.29
N LEU A 30 -26.08 -11.43 11.72
CA LEU A 30 -25.25 -10.71 10.76
C LEU A 30 -26.03 -10.37 9.48
N ARG A 31 -26.89 -11.27 8.99
CA ARG A 31 -27.80 -10.98 7.88
C ARG A 31 -28.72 -9.79 8.17
N GLY A 32 -29.27 -9.73 9.39
CA GLY A 32 -30.07 -8.60 9.85
C GLY A 32 -29.28 -7.29 9.87
N MET A 33 -28.00 -7.34 10.26
CA MET A 33 -27.13 -6.16 10.32
C MET A 33 -26.68 -5.69 8.93
N LEU A 34 -26.39 -6.60 7.99
CA LEU A 34 -26.05 -6.27 6.59
C LEU A 34 -27.19 -5.56 5.85
N SER A 35 -28.44 -5.93 6.15
CA SER A 35 -29.63 -5.29 5.57
C SER A 35 -30.04 -3.99 6.27
N HIS A 36 -29.29 -3.54 7.28
CA HIS A 36 -29.64 -2.34 8.04
C HIS A 36 -29.47 -1.06 7.21
N ARG A 37 -30.11 0.03 7.65
CA ARG A 37 -30.05 1.35 7.00
C ARG A 37 -28.79 2.16 7.36
N ASN A 38 -28.15 1.81 8.47
CA ASN A 38 -26.95 2.49 8.96
C ASN A 38 -25.72 1.87 8.28
N SER A 39 -25.08 2.61 7.38
CA SER A 39 -23.91 2.15 6.63
C SER A 39 -22.73 1.77 7.53
N ALA A 40 -22.52 2.48 8.64
CA ALA A 40 -21.44 2.13 9.58
C ALA A 40 -21.67 0.74 10.18
N LEU A 41 -22.91 0.39 10.53
CA LEU A 41 -23.24 -0.95 11.01
C LEU A 41 -23.03 -2.00 9.92
N VAL A 42 -23.47 -1.70 8.70
CA VAL A 42 -23.28 -2.59 7.53
C VAL A 42 -21.79 -2.85 7.30
N GLY A 43 -20.95 -1.81 7.30
CA GLY A 43 -19.51 -1.95 7.08
C GLY A 43 -18.82 -2.77 8.19
N ARG A 44 -19.21 -2.59 9.46
CA ARG A 44 -18.68 -3.44 10.54
C ARG A 44 -19.19 -4.88 10.44
N ALA A 45 -20.46 -5.08 10.09
CA ALA A 45 -21.02 -6.41 9.90
C ALA A 45 -20.30 -7.15 8.76
N ALA A 46 -20.00 -6.49 7.64
CA ALA A 46 -19.21 -7.06 6.55
C ALA A 46 -17.82 -7.52 7.03
N ARG A 47 -17.12 -6.71 7.84
CA ARG A 47 -15.84 -7.09 8.44
C ARG A 47 -15.98 -8.30 9.36
N ALA A 48 -17.01 -8.34 10.20
CA ALA A 48 -17.27 -9.50 11.06
C ALA A 48 -17.53 -10.77 10.24
N VAL A 49 -18.28 -10.68 9.14
CA VAL A 49 -18.52 -11.79 8.22
C VAL A 49 -17.21 -12.32 7.64
N ALA A 50 -16.29 -11.44 7.24
CA ALA A 50 -14.97 -11.83 6.77
C ALA A 50 -14.12 -12.49 7.87
N THR A 51 -14.06 -11.89 9.07
CA THR A 51 -13.32 -12.42 10.22
C THR A 51 -13.80 -13.80 10.64
N LEU A 52 -15.11 -14.03 10.60
CA LEU A 52 -15.72 -15.31 10.99
C LEU A 52 -15.73 -16.35 9.87
N GLY A 53 -15.37 -15.97 8.64
CA GLY A 53 -15.41 -16.87 7.49
C GLY A 53 -16.83 -17.32 7.11
N ALA A 54 -17.85 -16.50 7.36
CA ALA A 54 -19.26 -16.86 7.16
C ALA A 54 -19.68 -16.80 5.68
N VAL A 55 -19.23 -17.79 4.90
CA VAL A 55 -19.45 -17.89 3.44
C VAL A 55 -20.93 -17.97 3.07
N GLU A 56 -21.81 -18.45 3.97
CA GLU A 56 -23.25 -18.52 3.73
C GLU A 56 -23.91 -17.14 3.55
N LEU A 57 -23.22 -16.07 3.98
CA LEU A 57 -23.66 -14.68 3.83
C LEU A 57 -23.19 -14.03 2.52
N ALA A 58 -22.53 -14.78 1.62
CA ALA A 58 -22.11 -14.27 0.32
C ALA A 58 -23.26 -13.61 -0.49
N PRO A 59 -24.47 -14.18 -0.58
CA PRO A 59 -25.58 -13.53 -1.28
C PRO A 59 -26.00 -12.21 -0.63
N ASP A 60 -25.94 -12.14 0.71
CA ASP A 60 -26.29 -10.96 1.49
C ASP A 60 -25.26 -9.84 1.31
N LEU A 61 -23.97 -10.17 1.24
CA LEU A 61 -22.90 -9.22 0.91
C LEU A 61 -23.09 -8.63 -0.49
N ILE A 62 -23.32 -9.48 -1.51
CA ILE A 62 -23.51 -9.06 -2.90
C ILE A 62 -24.75 -8.17 -3.04
N ALA A 63 -25.88 -8.59 -2.47
CA ALA A 63 -27.13 -7.84 -2.53
C ALA A 63 -27.00 -6.48 -1.81
N THR A 64 -26.34 -6.45 -0.66
CA THR A 64 -26.13 -5.22 0.10
C THR A 64 -25.19 -4.26 -0.62
N PHE A 65 -24.11 -4.78 -1.21
CA PHE A 65 -23.17 -4.00 -1.99
C PHE A 65 -23.83 -3.37 -3.22
N GLY A 66 -24.59 -4.17 -4.00
CA GLY A 66 -25.37 -3.67 -5.13
C GLY A 66 -26.34 -2.57 -4.72
N ARG A 67 -27.11 -2.78 -3.64
CA ARG A 67 -28.02 -1.77 -3.08
C ARG A 67 -27.32 -0.45 -2.74
N LEU A 68 -26.14 -0.52 -2.10
CA LEU A 68 -25.39 0.69 -1.74
C LEU A 68 -24.78 1.39 -2.96
N LEU A 69 -24.31 0.66 -3.97
CA LEU A 69 -23.86 1.24 -5.23
C LEU A 69 -24.97 2.01 -5.95
N ASP A 70 -26.20 1.52 -5.88
CA ASP A 70 -27.38 2.13 -6.52
C ASP A 70 -28.05 3.22 -5.66
N SER A 71 -27.56 3.45 -4.44
CA SER A 71 -28.09 4.44 -3.51
C SER A 71 -27.44 5.81 -3.71
N ALA A 72 -28.12 6.87 -3.25
CA ALA A 72 -27.54 8.22 -3.23
C ALA A 72 -26.29 8.28 -2.33
N PRO A 73 -25.31 9.17 -2.61
CA PRO A 73 -24.05 9.26 -1.86
C PRO A 73 -24.21 9.26 -0.33
N LYS A 74 -25.18 10.01 0.18
CA LYS A 74 -25.52 10.10 1.62
C LYS A 74 -25.89 8.77 2.30
N ALA A 75 -26.18 7.72 1.54
CA ALA A 75 -26.47 6.41 2.09
C ALA A 75 -25.22 5.73 2.67
N ASP A 76 -24.03 6.13 2.20
CA ASP A 76 -22.74 5.64 2.64
C ASP A 76 -21.65 6.66 2.25
N GLU A 77 -21.59 7.76 3.02
CA GLU A 77 -20.59 8.83 2.88
C GLU A 77 -19.17 8.25 2.97
N GLY A 78 -18.30 8.69 2.07
CA GLY A 78 -16.92 8.20 1.94
C GLY A 78 -16.79 6.75 1.45
N CYS A 79 -17.87 6.12 0.95
CA CYS A 79 -17.88 4.72 0.50
C CYS A 79 -17.37 3.69 1.54
N LEU A 80 -17.46 3.99 2.83
CA LEU A 80 -16.86 3.15 3.88
C LEU A 80 -17.49 1.75 3.96
N ALA A 81 -18.82 1.66 3.86
CA ALA A 81 -19.52 0.38 3.87
C ALA A 81 -19.33 -0.36 2.54
N LYS A 82 -19.38 0.33 1.41
CA LYS A 82 -19.07 -0.26 0.09
C LYS A 82 -17.66 -0.88 0.09
N ALA A 83 -16.67 -0.15 0.58
CA ALA A 83 -15.29 -0.61 0.70
C ALA A 83 -15.18 -1.86 1.58
N ALA A 84 -15.82 -1.85 2.77
CA ALA A 84 -15.81 -3.00 3.68
C ALA A 84 -16.53 -4.23 3.10
N LEU A 85 -17.60 -4.05 2.34
CA LEU A 85 -18.29 -5.13 1.63
C LEU A 85 -17.42 -5.74 0.53
N ALA A 86 -16.73 -4.90 -0.27
CA ALA A 86 -15.80 -5.37 -1.28
C ALA A 86 -14.63 -6.16 -0.66
N GLU A 87 -14.03 -5.64 0.41
CA GLU A 87 -12.99 -6.36 1.17
C GLU A 87 -13.52 -7.70 1.72
N ALA A 88 -14.73 -7.73 2.27
CA ALA A 88 -15.31 -8.96 2.82
C ALA A 88 -15.57 -10.01 1.74
N MET A 89 -16.11 -9.61 0.59
CA MET A 89 -16.31 -10.51 -0.55
C MET A 89 -14.98 -11.05 -1.09
N ASP A 90 -13.93 -10.24 -1.10
CA ASP A 90 -12.61 -10.69 -1.54
C ASP A 90 -11.94 -11.63 -0.52
N ALA A 91 -12.03 -11.31 0.78
CA ALA A 91 -11.51 -12.14 1.86
C ALA A 91 -12.16 -13.53 1.92
N LEU A 92 -13.47 -13.60 1.65
CA LEU A 92 -14.21 -14.86 1.49
C LEU A 92 -13.94 -15.55 0.14
N ARG A 93 -13.13 -14.94 -0.73
CA ARG A 93 -12.76 -15.43 -2.06
C ARG A 93 -13.96 -15.75 -2.94
N LEU A 94 -14.96 -14.86 -2.97
CA LEU A 94 -16.09 -15.03 -3.89
C LEU A 94 -15.60 -15.03 -5.35
N ASP A 95 -16.20 -15.90 -6.17
CA ASP A 95 -15.83 -16.12 -7.58
C ASP A 95 -16.57 -15.19 -8.56
N ASP A 96 -17.61 -14.51 -8.09
CA ASP A 96 -18.39 -13.60 -8.92
C ASP A 96 -17.63 -12.29 -9.15
N ARG A 97 -17.33 -11.98 -10.42
CA ARG A 97 -16.64 -10.75 -10.83
C ARG A 97 -17.56 -9.55 -10.88
N GLU A 98 -18.85 -9.77 -11.10
CA GLU A 98 -19.80 -8.68 -11.41
C GLU A 98 -19.86 -7.61 -10.32
N PRO A 99 -19.90 -7.93 -9.01
CA PRO A 99 -19.84 -6.91 -7.96
C PRO A 99 -18.59 -6.04 -8.09
N PHE A 100 -17.41 -6.64 -8.27
CA PHE A 100 -16.16 -5.91 -8.36
C PHE A 100 -16.03 -5.10 -9.66
N LEU A 101 -16.57 -5.61 -10.78
CA LEU A 101 -16.64 -4.89 -12.06
C LEU A 101 -17.56 -3.66 -11.96
N ARG A 102 -18.61 -3.70 -11.13
CA ARG A 102 -19.42 -2.51 -10.82
C ARG A 102 -18.67 -1.56 -9.90
N GLY A 103 -18.07 -2.06 -8.83
CA GLY A 103 -17.38 -1.26 -7.83
C GLY A 103 -16.15 -0.52 -8.36
N ILE A 104 -15.35 -1.15 -9.23
CA ILE A 104 -14.18 -0.51 -9.88
C ILE A 104 -14.57 0.65 -10.80
N ARG A 105 -15.83 0.71 -11.26
CA ARG A 105 -16.35 1.79 -12.13
C ARG A 105 -17.20 2.80 -11.36
N HIS A 106 -17.29 2.67 -10.03
CA HIS A 106 -18.13 3.53 -9.21
C HIS A 106 -17.48 4.90 -9.02
N THR A 107 -18.31 5.94 -9.05
CA THR A 107 -17.95 7.34 -8.78
C THR A 107 -18.95 7.88 -7.77
N GLN A 108 -18.47 8.53 -6.72
CA GLN A 108 -19.32 9.09 -5.67
C GLN A 108 -18.93 10.55 -5.42
N MET A 109 -19.64 11.47 -6.08
CA MET A 109 -19.43 12.90 -5.86
C MET A 109 -20.09 13.36 -4.56
N GLU A 110 -19.29 13.84 -3.62
CA GLU A 110 -19.74 14.40 -2.34
C GLU A 110 -19.42 15.89 -2.24
N PRO A 111 -20.26 16.69 -1.57
CA PRO A 111 -20.04 18.12 -1.45
C PRO A 111 -18.83 18.43 -0.56
N VAL A 112 -17.95 19.29 -1.07
CA VAL A 112 -16.82 19.87 -0.31
C VAL A 112 -16.91 21.40 -0.38
N TYR A 113 -16.13 22.10 0.44
CA TYR A 113 -16.08 23.55 0.34
C TYR A 113 -15.60 23.97 -1.05
N GLY A 114 -16.46 24.64 -1.82
CA GLY A 114 -16.13 25.14 -3.16
C GLY A 114 -16.35 24.14 -4.31
N GLY A 115 -16.97 22.98 -4.09
CA GLY A 115 -17.24 22.04 -5.17
C GLY A 115 -17.77 20.68 -4.72
N ALA A 116 -17.37 19.65 -5.44
CA ALA A 116 -17.59 18.25 -5.09
C ALA A 116 -16.34 17.44 -5.38
N GLU A 117 -16.11 16.39 -4.60
CA GLU A 117 -14.97 15.49 -4.71
C GLU A 117 -15.46 14.05 -4.88
N ASP A 118 -14.73 13.25 -5.66
CA ASP A 118 -15.03 11.82 -5.81
C ASP A 118 -14.44 11.04 -4.63
N THR A 119 -15.29 10.46 -3.79
CA THR A 119 -14.87 9.68 -2.61
C THR A 119 -14.75 8.18 -2.88
N ALA A 120 -14.97 7.74 -4.12
CA ALA A 120 -14.88 6.33 -4.50
C ALA A 120 -13.47 5.76 -4.83
N PRO A 121 -12.36 6.52 -4.97
CA PRO A 121 -11.05 5.92 -5.29
C PRO A 121 -10.61 4.76 -4.37
N PRO A 122 -10.78 4.83 -3.03
CA PRO A 122 -10.45 3.71 -2.15
C PRO A 122 -11.32 2.47 -2.42
N LEU A 123 -12.58 2.63 -2.85
CA LEU A 123 -13.44 1.51 -3.26
C LEU A 123 -12.95 0.91 -4.57
N ARG A 124 -12.62 1.76 -5.58
CA ARG A 124 -12.12 1.29 -6.87
C ARG A 124 -10.86 0.44 -6.70
N ALA A 125 -9.92 0.88 -5.86
CA ALA A 125 -8.71 0.15 -5.52
C ALA A 125 -9.00 -1.25 -4.92
N ARG A 126 -9.95 -1.35 -3.98
CA ARG A 126 -10.33 -2.65 -3.37
C ARG A 126 -10.94 -3.62 -4.37
N CYS A 127 -11.82 -3.11 -5.24
CA CYS A 127 -12.38 -3.92 -6.32
C CYS A 127 -11.30 -4.35 -7.33
N ALA A 128 -10.29 -3.52 -7.57
CA ALA A 128 -9.14 -3.87 -8.40
C ALA A 128 -8.39 -5.09 -7.86
N PHE A 129 -8.08 -5.15 -6.55
CA PHE A 129 -7.42 -6.32 -5.95
C PHE A 129 -8.22 -7.61 -6.14
N ALA A 130 -9.53 -7.58 -5.88
CA ALA A 130 -10.38 -8.73 -6.08
C ALA A 130 -10.41 -9.19 -7.56
N LEU A 131 -10.49 -8.23 -8.49
CA LEU A 131 -10.43 -8.52 -9.93
C LEU A 131 -9.07 -9.08 -10.36
N ALA A 132 -7.97 -8.62 -9.77
CA ALA A 132 -6.64 -9.12 -10.07
C ALA A 132 -6.48 -10.60 -9.70
N ARG A 133 -7.01 -10.98 -8.52
CA ARG A 133 -7.10 -12.37 -8.05
C ARG A 133 -8.00 -13.21 -8.95
N LEU A 134 -9.18 -12.70 -9.30
CA LEU A 134 -10.13 -13.41 -10.16
C LEU A 134 -9.60 -13.56 -11.58
N GLY A 135 -8.88 -12.59 -12.11
CA GLY A 135 -8.34 -12.59 -13.48
C GLY A 135 -9.42 -12.66 -14.56
N GLY A 136 -9.04 -13.03 -15.78
CA GLY A 136 -9.94 -13.08 -16.94
C GLY A 136 -10.01 -11.75 -17.70
N THR A 137 -10.52 -11.81 -18.93
CA THR A 137 -10.45 -10.69 -19.89
C THR A 137 -11.06 -9.41 -19.35
N ASP A 138 -12.28 -9.47 -18.80
CA ASP A 138 -12.98 -8.27 -18.31
C ASP A 138 -12.29 -7.65 -17.09
N ALA A 139 -11.71 -8.48 -16.22
CA ALA A 139 -10.93 -8.01 -15.08
C ALA A 139 -9.67 -7.27 -15.53
N MET A 140 -8.94 -7.83 -16.50
CA MET A 140 -7.73 -7.20 -17.04
C MET A 140 -8.04 -5.90 -17.79
N LEU A 141 -9.15 -5.85 -18.53
CA LEU A 141 -9.61 -4.61 -19.16
C LEU A 141 -9.98 -3.55 -18.12
N ALA A 142 -10.65 -3.95 -17.03
CA ALA A 142 -11.01 -3.02 -15.96
C ALA A 142 -9.78 -2.49 -15.20
N LEU A 143 -8.82 -3.36 -14.87
CA LEU A 143 -7.53 -2.96 -14.26
C LEU A 143 -6.75 -2.00 -15.15
N THR A 144 -6.69 -2.30 -16.46
CA THR A 144 -6.00 -1.45 -17.44
C THR A 144 -6.65 -0.07 -17.53
N ALA A 145 -7.98 0.02 -17.53
CA ALA A 145 -8.68 1.29 -17.50
C ALA A 145 -8.39 2.09 -16.22
N LEU A 146 -8.31 1.40 -15.06
CA LEU A 146 -8.04 2.04 -13.77
C LEU A 146 -6.62 2.64 -13.68
N LEU A 147 -5.64 2.16 -14.45
CA LEU A 147 -4.31 2.79 -14.55
C LEU A 147 -4.35 4.21 -15.16
N THR A 148 -5.49 4.59 -15.73
CA THR A 148 -5.74 5.92 -16.33
C THR A 148 -6.90 6.66 -15.64
N ASP A 149 -7.31 6.20 -14.45
CA ASP A 149 -8.34 6.86 -13.65
C ASP A 149 -7.99 8.34 -13.39
N PRO A 150 -8.95 9.27 -13.39
CA PRO A 150 -8.69 10.66 -13.04
C PRO A 150 -8.07 10.81 -11.64
N GLU A 151 -8.42 9.93 -10.71
CA GLU A 151 -8.00 10.03 -9.31
C GLU A 151 -6.68 9.28 -9.08
N PRO A 152 -5.63 9.96 -8.55
CA PRO A 152 -4.32 9.34 -8.33
C PRO A 152 -4.37 8.15 -7.38
N GLU A 153 -5.19 8.21 -6.34
CA GLU A 153 -5.35 7.10 -5.39
C GLU A 153 -5.89 5.83 -6.08
N ALA A 154 -6.82 5.98 -7.03
CA ALA A 154 -7.34 4.86 -7.81
C ALA A 154 -6.25 4.29 -8.73
N ARG A 155 -5.42 5.15 -9.35
CA ARG A 155 -4.28 4.70 -10.17
C ARG A 155 -3.24 3.94 -9.34
N VAL A 156 -2.87 4.42 -8.15
CA VAL A 156 -1.99 3.70 -7.21
C VAL A 156 -2.60 2.34 -6.85
N GLY A 157 -3.90 2.30 -6.55
CA GLY A 157 -4.62 1.05 -6.28
C GLY A 157 -4.58 0.06 -7.45
N ALA A 158 -4.70 0.56 -8.69
CA ALA A 158 -4.58 -0.26 -9.90
C ALA A 158 -3.19 -0.86 -10.05
N VAL A 159 -2.14 -0.05 -9.87
CA VAL A 159 -0.75 -0.48 -9.95
C VAL A 159 -0.48 -1.59 -8.93
N LYS A 160 -0.92 -1.40 -7.67
CA LYS A 160 -0.79 -2.42 -6.61
C LYS A 160 -1.53 -3.70 -6.95
N ALA A 161 -2.75 -3.60 -7.46
CA ALA A 161 -3.54 -4.77 -7.84
C ALA A 161 -2.89 -5.55 -9.00
N VAL A 162 -2.37 -4.84 -10.02
CA VAL A 162 -1.62 -5.43 -11.14
C VAL A 162 -0.35 -6.12 -10.64
N ALA A 163 0.44 -5.46 -9.79
CA ALA A 163 1.63 -6.05 -9.19
C ALA A 163 1.31 -7.28 -8.33
N HIS A 164 0.24 -7.22 -7.53
CA HIS A 164 -0.23 -8.35 -6.70
C HIS A 164 -0.62 -9.58 -7.53
N ARG A 165 -1.25 -9.37 -8.69
CA ARG A 165 -1.54 -10.46 -9.63
C ARG A 165 -0.26 -11.12 -10.16
N GLY A 166 0.76 -10.31 -10.44
CA GLY A 166 2.02 -10.74 -11.03
C GLY A 166 1.86 -11.30 -12.44
N GLY A 167 2.92 -11.94 -12.92
CA GLY A 167 2.97 -12.48 -14.28
C GLY A 167 3.45 -11.47 -15.32
N PHE A 168 3.64 -11.98 -16.54
CA PHE A 168 4.22 -11.21 -17.64
C PHE A 168 3.29 -10.07 -18.12
N ASP A 169 1.98 -10.28 -18.08
CA ASP A 169 0.97 -9.25 -18.34
C ASP A 169 1.06 -8.09 -17.35
N ALA A 170 1.25 -8.37 -16.06
CA ALA A 170 1.46 -7.35 -15.05
C ALA A 170 2.76 -6.57 -15.30
N GLU A 171 3.88 -7.26 -15.55
CA GLU A 171 5.17 -6.62 -15.84
C GLU A 171 5.05 -5.64 -17.03
N LEU A 172 4.41 -6.06 -18.13
CA LEU A 172 4.22 -5.20 -19.30
C LEU A 172 3.39 -3.96 -18.99
N LEU A 173 2.28 -4.10 -18.25
CA LEU A 173 1.42 -2.98 -17.88
C LEU A 173 2.15 -1.99 -16.97
N LEU A 174 2.91 -2.48 -15.99
CA LEU A 174 3.67 -1.65 -15.07
C LEU A 174 4.81 -0.91 -15.78
N ARG A 175 5.56 -1.58 -16.66
CA ARG A 175 6.60 -0.93 -17.50
C ARG A 175 6.00 0.15 -18.39
N MET A 176 4.87 -0.15 -19.04
CA MET A 176 4.18 0.82 -19.90
C MET A 176 3.72 2.03 -19.09
N LYS A 177 3.13 1.81 -17.91
CA LYS A 177 2.66 2.89 -17.03
C LYS A 177 3.82 3.75 -16.54
N ALA A 178 4.89 3.16 -16.01
CA ALA A 178 6.08 3.87 -15.56
C ALA A 178 6.74 4.68 -16.70
N SER A 179 6.82 4.11 -17.90
CA SER A 179 7.43 4.77 -19.08
C SER A 179 6.59 5.92 -19.62
N SER A 180 5.27 5.83 -19.49
CA SER A 180 4.35 6.89 -19.90
C SER A 180 4.35 8.07 -18.92
N GLY A 181 4.86 7.86 -17.71
CA GLY A 181 4.82 8.82 -16.62
C GLY A 181 3.42 9.01 -16.02
N ASP A 182 3.37 9.80 -14.96
CA ASP A 182 2.15 10.22 -14.29
C ASP A 182 2.34 11.62 -13.70
N ALA A 183 1.26 12.38 -13.56
CA ALA A 183 1.30 13.68 -12.90
C ALA A 183 1.58 13.56 -11.39
N HIS A 184 1.29 12.40 -10.80
CA HIS A 184 1.60 12.10 -9.40
C HIS A 184 2.74 11.08 -9.30
N VAL A 185 3.82 11.50 -8.63
CA VAL A 185 5.01 10.69 -8.36
C VAL A 185 4.67 9.32 -7.78
N ASP A 186 3.70 9.25 -6.86
CA ASP A 186 3.31 8.02 -6.17
C ASP A 186 2.90 6.90 -7.13
N VAL A 187 2.28 7.24 -8.27
CA VAL A 187 1.85 6.25 -9.26
C VAL A 187 3.06 5.63 -9.95
N THR A 188 4.04 6.44 -10.34
CA THR A 188 5.27 5.95 -10.97
C THR A 188 6.12 5.20 -9.95
N ALA A 189 6.26 5.73 -8.74
CA ALA A 189 6.97 5.08 -7.63
C ALA A 189 6.41 3.67 -7.38
N GLU A 190 5.09 3.54 -7.27
CA GLU A 190 4.44 2.25 -7.07
C GLU A 190 4.64 1.30 -8.26
N CYS A 191 4.77 1.82 -9.49
CA CYS A 191 5.10 0.96 -10.64
C CYS A 191 6.51 0.38 -10.51
N LEU A 192 7.49 1.18 -10.08
CA LEU A 192 8.87 0.73 -9.89
C LEU A 192 8.97 -0.32 -8.78
N THR A 193 8.31 -0.09 -7.64
CA THR A 193 8.21 -1.07 -6.56
C THR A 193 7.51 -2.35 -7.03
N GLY A 194 6.38 -2.21 -7.73
CA GLY A 194 5.63 -3.35 -8.28
C GLY A 194 6.46 -4.18 -9.26
N LEU A 195 7.26 -3.56 -10.11
CA LEU A 195 8.15 -4.26 -11.04
C LEU A 195 9.21 -5.10 -10.33
N MET A 196 9.85 -4.53 -9.30
CA MET A 196 10.80 -5.27 -8.47
C MET A 196 10.16 -6.41 -7.68
N ALA A 197 8.87 -6.29 -7.33
CA ALA A 197 8.13 -7.36 -6.66
C ALA A 197 7.67 -8.48 -7.60
N VAL A 198 7.32 -8.16 -8.85
CA VAL A 198 6.83 -9.13 -9.84
C VAL A 198 7.95 -9.94 -10.47
N GLU A 199 9.01 -9.26 -10.91
CA GLU A 199 10.14 -9.89 -11.59
C GLU A 199 11.40 -9.02 -11.39
N PRO A 200 12.11 -9.17 -10.27
CA PRO A 200 13.28 -8.36 -9.97
C PRO A 200 14.39 -8.51 -11.01
N ASP A 201 14.70 -9.75 -11.42
CA ASP A 201 15.82 -10.04 -12.34
C ASP A 201 15.68 -9.33 -13.69
N ARG A 202 14.48 -9.34 -14.29
CA ARG A 202 14.24 -8.63 -15.56
C ARG A 202 14.01 -7.13 -15.37
N SER A 203 13.49 -6.72 -14.22
CA SER A 203 13.10 -5.34 -13.96
C SER A 203 14.26 -4.46 -13.47
N LEU A 204 15.31 -5.06 -12.90
CA LEU A 204 16.42 -4.37 -12.29
C LEU A 204 17.02 -3.28 -13.19
N GLU A 205 17.42 -3.63 -14.41
CA GLU A 205 18.04 -2.66 -15.33
C GLU A 205 17.09 -1.51 -15.69
N PHE A 206 15.81 -1.83 -15.87
CA PHE A 206 14.78 -0.84 -16.16
C PHE A 206 14.58 0.12 -14.98
N VAL A 207 14.41 -0.40 -13.76
CA VAL A 207 14.22 0.41 -12.56
C VAL A 207 15.48 1.21 -12.21
N ALA A 208 16.67 0.63 -12.34
CA ALA A 208 17.94 1.33 -12.14
C ALA A 208 18.13 2.50 -13.14
N GLY A 209 17.58 2.39 -14.34
CA GLY A 209 17.54 3.51 -15.30
C GLY A 209 16.83 4.77 -14.76
N TYR A 210 15.87 4.60 -13.85
CA TYR A 210 15.16 5.72 -13.21
C TYR A 210 15.98 6.42 -12.12
N LEU A 211 17.11 5.86 -11.66
CA LEU A 211 18.03 6.57 -10.73
C LEU A 211 18.55 7.87 -11.33
N SER A 212 18.59 7.98 -12.66
CA SER A 212 18.98 9.19 -13.39
C SER A 212 17.78 9.95 -13.99
N ALA A 213 16.58 9.76 -13.45
CA ALA A 213 15.39 10.49 -13.90
C ALA A 213 15.57 12.01 -13.70
N PRO A 214 15.09 12.86 -14.62
CA PRO A 214 15.17 14.32 -14.45
C PRO A 214 14.37 14.85 -13.26
N ASP A 215 13.28 14.15 -12.92
CA ASP A 215 12.50 14.41 -11.71
C ASP A 215 13.14 13.67 -10.54
N GLU A 216 13.69 14.43 -9.59
CA GLU A 216 14.39 13.88 -8.43
C GLU A 216 13.50 13.01 -7.56
N ALA A 217 12.21 13.34 -7.41
CA ALA A 217 11.30 12.52 -6.62
C ALA A 217 11.08 11.12 -7.25
N ILE A 218 11.16 11.03 -8.58
CA ILE A 218 11.13 9.75 -9.29
C ILE A 218 12.44 8.98 -9.13
N ALA A 219 13.58 9.68 -9.16
CA ALA A 219 14.89 9.07 -8.92
C ALA A 219 15.01 8.51 -7.50
N GLU A 220 14.55 9.27 -6.50
CA GLU A 220 14.47 8.83 -5.11
C GLU A 220 13.57 7.59 -4.97
N ALA A 221 12.39 7.61 -5.62
CA ALA A 221 11.48 6.45 -5.62
C ALA A 221 12.13 5.20 -6.26
N ALA A 222 12.91 5.37 -7.33
CA ALA A 222 13.66 4.26 -7.93
C ALA A 222 14.70 3.68 -6.97
N ALA A 223 15.41 4.54 -6.24
CA ALA A 223 16.36 4.08 -5.22
C ALA A 223 15.65 3.27 -4.13
N LEU A 224 14.53 3.77 -3.60
CA LEU A 224 13.75 3.07 -2.59
C LEU A 224 13.21 1.73 -3.10
N ALA A 225 12.65 1.67 -4.32
CA ALA A 225 12.18 0.43 -4.92
C ALA A 225 13.29 -0.64 -5.05
N LEU A 226 14.51 -0.22 -5.44
CA LEU A 226 15.68 -1.09 -5.48
C LEU A 226 16.07 -1.59 -4.09
N GLY A 227 16.10 -0.70 -3.09
CA GLY A 227 16.40 -1.05 -1.70
C GLY A 227 15.39 -2.04 -1.11
N GLU A 228 14.09 -1.78 -1.30
CA GLU A 228 13.01 -2.61 -0.77
C GLU A 228 12.93 -4.01 -1.40
N SER A 229 13.45 -4.17 -2.63
CA SER A 229 13.51 -5.49 -3.30
C SER A 229 14.38 -6.50 -2.57
N ARG A 230 15.37 -6.02 -1.80
CA ARG A 230 16.39 -6.84 -1.10
C ARG A 230 17.23 -7.72 -2.02
N GLU A 231 17.29 -7.39 -3.29
CA GLU A 231 18.12 -8.11 -4.25
C GLU A 231 19.58 -7.65 -4.16
N PRO A 232 20.56 -8.57 -4.05
CA PRO A 232 21.97 -8.21 -4.02
C PRO A 232 22.41 -7.38 -5.23
N ALA A 233 21.83 -7.66 -6.40
CA ALA A 233 22.11 -6.91 -7.63
C ALA A 233 21.53 -5.48 -7.59
N ALA A 234 20.41 -5.27 -6.91
CA ALA A 234 19.85 -3.94 -6.69
C ALA A 234 20.72 -3.10 -5.74
N LEU A 235 21.24 -3.73 -4.68
CA LEU A 235 22.22 -3.08 -3.79
C LEU A 235 23.49 -2.68 -4.54
N ALA A 236 24.01 -3.57 -5.41
CA ALA A 236 25.17 -3.26 -6.24
C ALA A 236 24.91 -2.08 -7.21
N ALA A 237 23.69 -1.98 -7.77
CA ALA A 237 23.30 -0.86 -8.63
C ALA A 237 23.28 0.48 -7.86
N LEU A 238 22.79 0.49 -6.61
CA LEU A 238 22.81 1.68 -5.75
C LEU A 238 24.24 2.15 -5.45
N TRP A 239 25.15 1.21 -5.16
CA TRP A 239 26.56 1.53 -4.94
C TRP A 239 27.24 2.09 -6.18
N ASP A 240 27.03 1.47 -7.34
CA ASP A 240 27.60 1.94 -8.60
C ASP A 240 27.10 3.34 -8.95
N TYR A 241 25.80 3.59 -8.77
CA TYR A 241 25.18 4.89 -8.98
C TYR A 241 25.81 5.97 -8.07
N ARG A 242 25.91 5.70 -6.77
CA ARG A 242 26.52 6.63 -5.79
C ARG A 242 28.00 6.89 -6.08
N ALA A 243 28.75 5.88 -6.51
CA ALA A 243 30.18 6.02 -6.81
C ALA A 243 30.47 6.89 -8.05
N ARG A 244 29.51 7.00 -8.97
CA ARG A 244 29.68 7.67 -10.27
C ARG A 244 28.96 9.00 -10.39
N THR A 245 28.09 9.33 -9.43
CA THR A 245 27.19 10.49 -9.52
C THR A 245 27.41 11.43 -8.35
N ILE A 246 27.52 12.72 -8.65
CA ILE A 246 27.44 13.76 -7.61
C ILE A 246 25.95 14.01 -7.37
N MET A 247 25.47 13.56 -6.22
CA MET A 247 24.05 13.58 -5.88
C MET A 247 23.69 14.85 -5.09
N SER A 248 22.41 15.23 -5.15
CA SER A 248 21.87 16.24 -4.24
C SER A 248 21.82 15.68 -2.80
N PRO A 249 21.60 16.54 -1.79
CA PRO A 249 21.28 16.11 -0.44
C PRO A 249 20.14 15.11 -0.32
N GLY A 250 19.02 15.32 -1.03
CA GLY A 250 17.84 14.46 -0.95
C GLY A 250 18.10 13.09 -1.56
N MET A 251 18.78 13.06 -2.71
CA MET A 251 19.15 11.81 -3.36
C MET A 251 20.19 11.00 -2.56
N GLU A 252 21.14 11.65 -1.87
CA GLU A 252 22.01 10.97 -0.89
C GLU A 252 21.20 10.31 0.24
N ASP A 253 20.23 11.03 0.81
CA ASP A 253 19.38 10.51 1.88
C ASP A 253 18.57 9.29 1.39
N ALA A 254 17.98 9.37 0.19
CA ALA A 254 17.21 8.29 -0.41
C ALA A 254 18.06 7.05 -0.71
N VAL A 255 19.27 7.21 -1.27
CA VAL A 255 20.16 6.09 -1.58
C VAL A 255 20.67 5.41 -0.31
N LEU A 256 21.07 6.17 0.72
CA LEU A 256 21.51 5.57 1.99
C LEU A 256 20.36 4.88 2.72
N LEU A 257 19.14 5.44 2.68
CA LEU A 257 17.94 4.78 3.18
C LEU A 257 17.64 3.49 2.39
N ALA A 258 17.76 3.51 1.06
CA ALA A 258 17.56 2.33 0.23
C ALA A 258 18.56 1.21 0.57
N VAL A 259 19.83 1.56 0.80
CA VAL A 259 20.84 0.60 1.29
C VAL A 259 20.41 0.02 2.65
N ALA A 260 19.89 0.84 3.56
CA ALA A 260 19.36 0.35 4.84
C ALA A 260 18.16 -0.58 4.64
N LEU A 261 17.24 -0.25 3.72
CA LEU A 261 16.03 -1.04 3.42
C LEU A 261 16.33 -2.40 2.77
N SER A 262 17.52 -2.58 2.18
CA SER A 262 17.97 -3.88 1.66
C SER A 262 18.03 -4.97 2.72
N ARG A 263 18.17 -4.59 4.02
CA ARG A 263 18.26 -5.51 5.17
C ARG A 263 19.31 -6.61 4.98
N SER A 264 20.42 -6.26 4.34
CA SER A 264 21.58 -7.14 4.13
C SER A 264 22.72 -6.78 5.09
N ASP A 265 23.53 -7.77 5.45
CA ASP A 265 24.74 -7.54 6.24
C ASP A 265 25.73 -6.65 5.48
N GLU A 266 25.83 -6.83 4.16
CA GLU A 266 26.67 -6.00 3.29
C GLU A 266 26.20 -4.53 3.24
N GLY A 267 24.88 -4.30 3.21
CA GLY A 267 24.32 -2.96 3.29
C GLY A 267 24.57 -2.30 4.64
N MET A 268 24.46 -3.06 5.73
CA MET A 268 24.79 -2.59 7.08
C MET A 268 26.27 -2.20 7.19
N ASP A 269 27.17 -3.09 6.76
CA ASP A 269 28.61 -2.84 6.81
C ASP A 269 28.99 -1.65 5.92
N TYR A 270 28.36 -1.49 4.76
CA TYR A 270 28.53 -0.31 3.92
C TYR A 270 28.16 0.98 4.67
N LEU A 271 26.99 1.02 5.32
CA LEU A 271 26.55 2.21 6.06
C LEU A 271 27.45 2.52 7.25
N LEU A 272 27.93 1.51 7.97
CA LEU A 272 28.92 1.70 9.03
C LEU A 272 30.23 2.29 8.50
N ASN A 273 30.69 1.85 7.33
CA ASN A 273 31.86 2.44 6.67
C ASN A 273 31.60 3.88 6.21
N VAL A 274 30.39 4.22 5.73
CA VAL A 274 30.03 5.61 5.44
C VAL A 274 30.11 6.47 6.70
N ILE A 275 29.65 5.95 7.84
CA ILE A 275 29.78 6.64 9.13
C ILE A 275 31.26 6.81 9.50
N ALA A 276 32.09 5.79 9.33
CA ALA A 276 33.50 5.84 9.69
C ALA A 276 34.31 6.81 8.82
N ASP A 277 34.16 6.72 7.50
CA ASP A 277 35.17 7.21 6.54
C ASP A 277 34.68 8.31 5.59
N ASP A 278 33.37 8.50 5.41
CA ASP A 278 32.82 9.52 4.51
C ASP A 278 32.82 10.92 5.16
N THR A 279 32.27 11.93 4.50
CA THR A 279 32.13 13.30 5.02
C THR A 279 31.24 13.36 6.26
N PRO A 280 31.43 14.33 7.19
CA PRO A 280 30.59 14.44 8.39
C PRO A 280 29.09 14.52 8.09
N THR A 281 28.73 15.15 6.96
CA THR A 281 27.35 15.22 6.49
C THR A 281 26.84 13.83 6.07
N ASN A 282 27.57 13.10 5.23
CA ASN A 282 27.16 11.76 4.79
C ASN A 282 27.15 10.75 5.95
N ALA A 283 28.07 10.88 6.91
CA ALA A 283 28.04 10.08 8.13
C ALA A 283 26.76 10.33 8.94
N ALA A 284 26.32 11.58 9.09
CA ALA A 284 25.05 11.90 9.76
C ALA A 284 23.84 11.34 8.99
N ARG A 285 23.85 11.40 7.65
CA ARG A 285 22.81 10.79 6.81
C ARG A 285 22.74 9.28 6.95
N ALA A 286 23.89 8.60 6.99
CA ALA A 286 23.95 7.16 7.20
C ALA A 286 23.40 6.76 8.58
N VAL A 287 23.68 7.54 9.63
CA VAL A 287 23.04 7.37 10.95
C VAL A 287 21.52 7.55 10.84
N ALA A 288 21.04 8.59 10.15
CA ALA A 288 19.61 8.82 9.94
C ALA A 288 18.94 7.68 9.16
N ALA A 289 19.59 7.13 8.14
CA ALA A 289 19.09 5.98 7.37
C ALA A 289 18.95 4.72 8.24
N LEU A 290 19.87 4.51 9.19
CA LEU A 290 19.85 3.37 10.11
C LEU A 290 18.79 3.48 11.21
N ARG A 291 18.03 4.58 11.32
CA ARG A 291 16.94 4.73 12.30
C ARG A 291 15.89 3.63 12.24
N ILE A 292 15.72 2.98 11.08
CA ILE A 292 14.80 1.85 10.92
C ILE A 292 15.17 0.65 11.81
N TYR A 293 16.41 0.62 12.31
CA TYR A 293 16.95 -0.37 13.23
C TYR A 293 17.09 0.15 14.67
N ALA A 294 16.55 1.33 15.00
CA ALA A 294 16.72 1.94 16.33
C ALA A 294 16.15 1.09 17.48
N HIS A 295 15.26 0.15 17.18
CA HIS A 295 14.72 -0.80 18.17
C HIS A 295 15.60 -2.05 18.35
N ASP A 296 16.62 -2.24 17.52
CA ASP A 296 17.57 -3.34 17.62
C ASP A 296 18.79 -2.90 18.45
N GLU A 297 18.93 -3.45 19.65
CA GLU A 297 19.99 -3.10 20.59
C GLU A 297 21.38 -3.45 20.05
N ALA A 298 21.51 -4.56 19.30
CA ALA A 298 22.78 -4.99 18.74
C ALA A 298 23.24 -4.05 17.62
N VAL A 299 22.32 -3.63 16.73
CA VAL A 299 22.62 -2.64 15.70
C VAL A 299 22.95 -1.29 16.34
N THR A 300 22.18 -0.88 17.35
CA THR A 300 22.40 0.39 18.06
C THR A 300 23.79 0.46 18.69
N GLU A 301 24.27 -0.61 19.32
CA GLU A 301 25.62 -0.67 19.88
C GLU A 301 26.71 -0.60 18.81
N ARG A 302 26.52 -1.27 17.66
CA ARG A 302 27.45 -1.16 16.52
C ARG A 302 27.55 0.27 16.01
N VAL A 303 26.42 0.94 15.81
CA VAL A 303 26.37 2.34 15.35
C VAL A 303 27.04 3.26 16.38
N ARG A 304 26.71 3.10 17.67
CA ARG A 304 27.31 3.86 18.78
C ARG A 304 28.84 3.75 18.78
N GLY A 305 29.36 2.53 18.59
CA GLY A 305 30.80 2.28 18.52
C GLY A 305 31.47 3.10 17.42
N VAL A 306 30.95 3.05 16.20
CA VAL A 306 31.53 3.77 15.05
C VAL A 306 31.40 5.29 15.22
N VAL A 307 30.24 5.80 15.65
CA VAL A 307 30.03 7.23 15.91
C VAL A 307 31.00 7.75 16.97
N GLY A 308 31.22 6.98 18.04
CA GLY A 308 32.16 7.33 19.11
C GLY A 308 33.62 7.40 18.65
N THR A 309 34.02 6.56 17.69
CA THR A 309 35.38 6.60 17.13
C THR A 309 35.63 7.77 16.19
N ARG A 310 34.59 8.28 15.51
CA ARG A 310 34.71 9.37 14.53
C ARG A 310 34.93 10.75 15.18
N ASP A 311 34.41 10.96 16.40
CA ASP A 311 34.45 12.23 17.15
C ASP A 311 34.00 13.45 16.31
N ALA A 312 32.84 13.34 15.65
CA ALA A 312 32.23 14.42 14.86
C ALA A 312 30.88 14.84 15.44
N THR A 313 30.70 16.16 15.66
CA THR A 313 29.50 16.73 16.30
C THR A 313 28.22 16.40 15.54
N LEU A 314 28.20 16.62 14.21
CA LEU A 314 27.01 16.35 13.38
C LEU A 314 26.57 14.89 13.45
N THR A 315 27.52 13.97 13.41
CA THR A 315 27.23 12.52 13.48
C THR A 315 26.76 12.12 14.87
N SER A 316 27.35 12.70 15.92
CA SER A 316 26.93 12.49 17.32
C SER A 316 25.52 13.02 17.58
N ASP A 317 25.19 14.18 17.03
CA ASP A 317 23.87 14.80 17.19
C ASP A 317 22.79 13.98 16.47
N ALA A 318 23.06 13.54 15.24
CA ALA A 318 22.17 12.63 14.51
C ALA A 318 21.94 11.31 15.27
N PHE A 319 22.98 10.75 15.90
CA PHE A 319 22.82 9.55 16.71
C PHE A 319 21.87 9.77 17.90
N ARG A 320 22.05 10.88 18.63
CA ARG A 320 21.15 11.23 19.76
C ARG A 320 19.71 11.50 19.32
N GLU A 321 19.52 12.00 18.10
CA GLU A 321 18.18 12.26 17.55
C GLU A 321 17.44 10.98 17.20
N TYR A 322 18.13 10.01 16.57
CA TYR A 322 17.48 8.84 15.98
C TYR A 322 17.57 7.55 16.80
N PHE A 323 18.48 7.47 17.77
CA PHE A 323 18.68 6.30 18.63
C PHE A 323 18.46 6.66 20.11
N PRO A 324 17.21 6.59 20.61
CA PRO A 324 16.86 6.92 21.99
C PRO A 324 17.34 5.88 23.01
#